data_AF-F5SA67-F1
#
_entry.id   AF-F5SA67-F1
#
_cell.length_a   1.000
_cell.length_b   1.000
_cell.length_c   1.000
_cell.angle_alpha   90.00
_cell.angle_beta   90.00
_cell.angle_gamma   90.00
#
_symmetry.space_group_name_H-M   'P 1'
#
loop_
_entity.id
_entity.type
_entity.pdbx_description
1 polymer ?
#
loop_
_entity_poly.entity_id
_entity_poly.type
_entity_poly.pdbx_seq_one_letter_code
_entity_poly.pdbx_strand_id
1 'polypeptide(L)' 'MANLKETPVWEAGVYQWETSDPVMGGENGIDNKPTRQLANRTSWLKAEMARINDLIHANQQTATQQFALK' A
#
# COMPACT_ATOMS: atom_id res chain seq x y z
N MET A 1 0.47 -24.23 2.08
CA MET A 1 1.15 -23.07 1.46
C MET A 1 0.86 -21.86 2.36
N ALA A 2 1.85 -21.02 2.66
CA ALA A 2 1.67 -19.82 3.46
C ALA A 2 1.63 -18.59 2.55
N ASN A 3 0.70 -17.66 2.80
CA ASN A 3 0.63 -16.39 2.10
C ASN A 3 1.52 -15.36 2.81
N LEU A 4 2.02 -14.39 2.04
CA LEU A 4 2.72 -13.25 2.59
C LEU A 4 1.73 -12.37 3.37
N LYS A 5 2.06 -12.00 4.60
CA LYS A 5 1.25 -11.06 5.38
C LYS A 5 1.59 -9.63 4.94
N GLU A 6 0.62 -8.97 4.32
CA GLU A 6 0.74 -7.57 3.90
C GLU A 6 0.28 -6.64 5.03
N THR A 7 0.94 -5.49 5.15
CA THR A 7 0.54 -4.39 6.02
C THR A 7 0.55 -3.10 5.19
N PRO A 8 -0.50 -2.26 5.25
CA PRO A 8 -0.58 -1.04 4.45
C PRO A 8 0.35 0.04 5.02
N VAL A 9 1.65 -0.12 4.80
CA VAL A 9 2.72 0.77 5.25
C VAL A 9 3.53 1.22 4.04
N TRP A 10 3.84 2.52 4.01
CA TRP A 10 4.78 3.05 3.04
C TRP A 10 6.22 2.78 3.50
N GLU A 11 6.79 1.70 3.01
CA GLU A 11 8.19 1.35 3.25
C GLU A 11 9.13 2.43 2.69
N ALA A 12 10.17 2.79 3.45
CA ALA A 12 11.15 3.80 3.04
C ALA A 12 11.89 3.42 1.74
N GLY A 13 12.02 2.11 1.48
CA GLY A 13 12.59 1.56 0.26
C GLY A 13 12.24 0.08 0.11
N VAL A 14 12.50 -0.46 -1.07
CA VAL A 14 12.46 -1.91 -1.32
C VAL A 14 13.89 -2.40 -1.32
N TYR A 15 14.17 -3.39 -0.48
CA TYR A 15 15.49 -3.98 -0.34
C TYR A 15 15.97 -4.56 -1.68
N GLN A 16 17.25 -4.38 -2.00
CA GLN A 16 17.89 -5.04 -3.13
C GLN A 16 18.64 -6.24 -2.59
N TRP A 17 18.49 -7.40 -3.23
CA TRP A 17 19.31 -8.56 -2.88
C TRP A 17 20.79 -8.29 -3.13
N GLU A 18 21.59 -8.65 -2.15
CA GLU A 18 23.05 -8.67 -2.21
C GLU A 18 23.52 -10.05 -2.67
N THR A 19 24.69 -10.13 -3.29
CA THR A 19 25.27 -11.44 -3.71
C THR A 19 25.65 -12.31 -2.52
N SER A 20 25.86 -11.72 -1.35
CA SER A 20 26.14 -12.40 -0.09
C SER A 20 24.88 -12.85 0.67
N ASP A 21 23.69 -12.47 0.22
CA ASP A 21 22.45 -12.84 0.92
C ASP A 21 22.22 -14.36 0.81
N PRO A 22 21.92 -15.04 1.93
CA PRO A 22 21.58 -16.46 1.89
C PRO A 22 20.20 -16.64 1.25
N VAL A 23 20.02 -17.70 0.47
CA VAL A 23 18.69 -18.08 -0.02
C VAL A 23 17.87 -18.61 1.15
N MET A 24 16.97 -17.78 1.67
CA MET A 24 16.18 -18.07 2.85
C MET A 24 14.75 -17.55 2.70
N GLY A 25 13.81 -18.48 2.53
CA GLY A 25 12.36 -18.23 2.57
C GLY A 25 11.78 -18.16 3.99
N GLY A 26 10.46 -18.31 4.09
CA GLY A 26 9.72 -18.16 5.36
C GLY A 26 9.31 -16.71 5.66
N GLU A 27 8.52 -16.52 6.73
CA GLU A 27 7.94 -15.20 7.07
C GLU A 27 9.00 -14.10 7.24
N ASN A 28 10.12 -14.46 7.89
CA ASN A 28 11.25 -13.56 8.13
C ASN A 28 12.45 -13.81 7.21
N GLY A 29 12.24 -14.59 6.14
CA GLY A 29 13.26 -14.87 5.12
C GLY A 29 13.68 -13.62 4.34
N ILE A 30 14.97 -13.54 3.98
CA ILE A 30 15.50 -12.43 3.18
C ILE A 30 14.94 -12.45 1.75
N ASP A 31 14.63 -13.62 1.22
CA ASP A 31 14.01 -13.81 -0.10
C ASP A 31 12.64 -13.13 -0.17
N ASN A 32 11.91 -13.11 0.96
CA ASN A 32 10.58 -12.52 1.06
C ASN A 32 10.60 -11.05 1.50
N LYS A 33 11.74 -10.49 1.88
CA LYS A 33 11.85 -9.09 2.31
C LYS A 33 11.46 -8.10 1.21
N PRO A 34 12.05 -8.12 0.01
CA PRO A 34 11.73 -7.14 -1.03
C PRO A 34 10.29 -7.27 -1.53
N THR A 35 9.81 -8.50 -1.70
CA THR A 35 8.43 -8.77 -2.13
C THR A 35 7.43 -8.31 -1.08
N ARG A 36 7.70 -8.51 0.22
CA ARG A 36 6.86 -7.98 1.32
C ARG A 36 6.84 -6.47 1.34
N GLN A 37 7.98 -5.83 1.17
CA GLN A 37 8.06 -4.37 1.14
C GLN A 37 7.29 -3.78 -0.05
N LEU A 38 7.40 -4.40 -1.22
CA LEU A 38 6.63 -3.99 -2.39
C LEU A 38 5.12 -4.21 -2.20
N ALA A 39 4.73 -5.35 -1.62
CA ALA A 39 3.33 -5.64 -1.31
C ALA A 39 2.75 -4.64 -0.30
N ASN A 40 3.51 -4.29 0.75
CA ASN A 40 3.11 -3.27 1.73
C ASN A 40 2.86 -1.90 1.09
N ARG A 41 3.78 -1.44 0.21
CA ARG A 41 3.60 -0.18 -0.52
C ARG A 41 2.39 -0.22 -1.45
N THR A 42 2.14 -1.35 -2.10
CA THR A 42 0.97 -1.54 -2.97
C THR A 42 -0.33 -1.49 -2.17
N SER A 43 -0.35 -2.15 -1.01
CA SER A 43 -1.48 -2.13 -0.08
C SER A 43 -1.76 -0.72 0.45
N TRP A 44 -0.69 0.02 0.81
CA TRP A 44 -0.79 1.43 1.22
C TRP A 44 -1.35 2.32 0.10
N LEU A 45 -0.83 2.19 -1.13
CA LEU A 45 -1.32 2.96 -2.29
C LEU A 45 -2.80 2.69 -2.57
N LYS A 46 -3.22 1.42 -2.48
CA LYS A 46 -4.63 1.05 -2.66
C LYS A 46 -5.52 1.72 -1.61
N ALA A 47 -5.09 1.73 -0.35
CA ALA A 47 -5.82 2.41 0.72
C ALA A 47 -5.88 3.92 0.51
N GLU A 48 -4.78 4.54 0.09
CA GLU A 48 -4.73 5.98 -0.16
C GLU A 48 -5.58 6.39 -1.37
N MET A 49 -5.59 5.59 -2.44
CA MET A 49 -6.48 5.80 -3.60
C MET A 49 -7.95 5.74 -3.20
N ALA A 50 -8.35 4.77 -2.36
CA ALA A 50 -9.71 4.69 -1.85
C ALA A 50 -10.08 5.94 -1.04
N ARG A 51 -9.20 6.37 -0.12
CA ARG A 51 -9.38 7.58 0.68
C ARG A 51 -9.55 8.83 -0.19
N ILE A 52 -8.72 8.98 -1.23
CA ILE A 52 -8.78 10.11 -2.16
C ILE A 52 -10.11 10.11 -2.92
N ASN A 53 -10.56 8.95 -3.41
CA ASN A 53 -11.84 8.83 -4.10
C ASN A 53 -13.02 9.23 -3.19
N ASP A 54 -13.03 8.78 -1.94
CA ASP A 54 -14.07 9.14 -0.97
C ASP A 54 -14.13 10.65 -0.73
N LEU A 55 -12.97 11.30 -0.60
CA LEU A 55 -12.89 12.76 -0.45
C LEU A 55 -13.38 13.50 -1.70
N ILE A 56 -13.07 13.01 -2.90
CA ILE A 56 -13.56 13.59 -4.15
C ILE A 56 -15.09 13.53 -4.18
N HIS A 57 -15.68 12.39 -3.84
CA HIS A 57 -17.13 12.22 -3.81
C HIS A 57 -17.79 13.13 -2.76
N ALA A 58 -17.23 13.25 -1.56
CA ALA A 58 -17.75 14.14 -0.51
C ALA A 58 -17.70 15.62 -0.93
N ASN A 59 -16.61 16.06 -1.57
CA ASN A 59 -16.46 17.42 -2.07
C ASN A 59 -17.46 17.72 -3.19
N GLN A 60 -17.69 16.78 -4.11
CA GLN A 60 -18.70 16.91 -5.16
C GLN A 60 -20.10 17.07 -4.58
N GLN A 61 -20.47 16.28 -3.57
CA GLN A 61 -21.76 16.39 -2.88
C GLN A 61 -21.92 17.73 -2.16
N THR A 62 -20.86 18.22 -1.51
CA THR A 62 -20.89 19.51 -0.81
C THR A 62 -21.11 20.65 -1.80
N ALA A 63 -20.41 20.62 -2.95
CA ALA A 63 -20.57 21.63 -3.98
C ALA A 63 -21.99 21.64 -4.55
N THR A 64 -22.56 20.48 -4.91
CA THR A 64 -23.93 20.42 -5.45
C THR A 64 -24.97 20.93 -4.46
N GLN A 65 -24.84 20.60 -3.18
CA GLN A 65 -25.73 21.11 -2.13
C GLN A 65 -25.65 22.64 -1.98
N GLN A 66 -24.44 23.22 -2.05
CA GLN A 66 -24.26 24.67 -1.96
C GLN A 66 -24.86 25.43 -3.15
N PHE A 67 -24.83 24.85 -4.35
CA PHE A 67 -25.51 25.45 -5.51
C PHE A 67 -27.02 25.32 -5.43
N ALA A 68 -27.55 24.23 -4.87
CA ALA A 68 -29.00 24.03 -4.72
C ALA A 68 -29.64 24.97 -3.68
N LEU A 69 -28.85 25.59 -2.80
CA LEU A 69 -29.30 26.53 -1.78
C LEU A 69 -29.30 28.01 -2.24
N LYS A 70 -28.83 28.29 -3.46
CA LYS A 70 -28.81 29.63 -4.07
C LYS A 70 -29.89 29.75 -5.13
#